data_AF-A0A963YNS0-F1
#
_entry.id   AF-A0A963YNS0-F1
#
_cell.length_a   1.000
_cell.length_b   1.000
_cell.length_c   1.000
_cell.angle_alpha   90.00
_cell.angle_beta   90.00
_cell.angle_gamma   90.00
#
_symmetry.space_group_name_H-M   'P 1'
#
loop_
_entity.id
_entity.type
_entity.pdbx_description
1 polymer ?
#
loop_
_entity_poly.entity_id
_entity_poly.type
_entity_poly.pdbx_seq_one_letter_code
_entity_poly.pdbx_strand_id
1 'polypeptide(L)' 'MADPAPKSVFDLEEDTALEARLDAEAEAEIAAGNTVPHHKVRVWLKDLAEGRKSSPPKR' A
#
# COMPACT_ATOMS: atom_id res chain seq x y z
N MET A 1 36.26 -5.73 -15.21
CA MET A 1 35.31 -4.71 -14.70
C MET A 1 34.08 -5.46 -14.26
N ALA A 2 33.70 -5.36 -12.98
CA ALA A 2 32.47 -5.98 -12.48
C ALA A 2 31.28 -5.11 -12.86
N ASP A 3 30.17 -5.72 -13.27
CA ASP A 3 28.93 -5.01 -13.56
C ASP A 3 28.40 -4.30 -12.29
N PRO A 4 27.76 -3.12 -12.42
CA PRO A 4 27.17 -2.44 -11.28
C PRO A 4 26.04 -3.29 -10.67
N ALA A 5 25.98 -3.31 -9.34
CA ALA A 5 24.93 -3.99 -8.60
C ALA A 5 23.53 -3.48 -9.03
N PRO A 6 22.50 -4.33 -9.05
CA PRO A 6 21.15 -3.90 -9.40
C PRO A 6 20.68 -2.84 -8.40
N LYS A 7 20.12 -1.74 -8.92
CA LYS A 7 19.52 -0.68 -8.11
C LYS A 7 18.40 -1.25 -7.25
N SER A 8 18.42 -0.95 -5.96
CA SER A 8 17.33 -1.29 -5.04
C SER A 8 16.11 -0.44 -5.35
N VAL A 9 14.92 -1.00 -5.12
CA VAL A 9 13.67 -0.21 -5.14
C VAL A 9 13.68 0.85 -4.01
N PHE A 10 14.52 0.66 -2.99
CA PHE A 10 14.71 1.61 -1.89
C PHE A 10 15.81 2.66 -2.18
N ASP A 11 16.49 2.61 -3.33
CA ASP A 11 17.48 3.63 -3.73
C ASP A 11 16.81 4.82 -4.47
N LEU A 12 15.53 5.08 -4.21
CA LEU A 12 14.79 6.20 -4.76
C LEU A 12 14.94 7.42 -3.84
N GLU A 13 15.16 8.59 -4.45
CA GLU A 13 15.10 9.85 -3.71
C GLU A 13 13.68 10.08 -3.16
N GLU A 14 13.58 10.43 -1.88
CA GLU A 14 12.29 10.71 -1.22
C GLU A 14 11.67 11.99 -1.79
N ASP A 15 10.47 11.88 -2.37
CA ASP A 15 9.66 13.04 -2.76
C ASP A 15 8.74 13.45 -1.61
N THR A 16 9.32 14.16 -0.64
CA THR A 16 8.63 14.59 0.59
C THR A 16 7.37 15.43 0.32
N ALA A 17 7.33 16.19 -0.77
CA ALA A 17 6.17 17.00 -1.13
C ALA A 17 5.02 16.12 -1.67
N LEU A 18 5.36 15.09 -2.45
CA LEU A 18 4.40 14.10 -2.89
C LEU A 18 3.86 13.28 -1.72
N GLU A 19 4.72 12.80 -0.82
CA GLU A 19 4.31 12.04 0.37
C GLU A 19 3.33 12.83 1.24
N ALA A 20 3.66 14.07 1.59
CA ALA A 20 2.78 14.92 2.39
C ALA A 20 1.41 15.16 1.73
N ARG A 21 1.36 15.27 0.40
CA ARG A 21 0.10 15.39 -0.35
C ARG A 21 -0.72 14.10 -0.26
N LEU A 22 -0.07 12.94 -0.39
CA LEU A 22 -0.73 11.64 -0.33
C LEU A 22 -1.26 11.33 1.06
N ASP A 23 -0.53 11.70 2.10
CA ASP A 23 -1.00 11.57 3.49
C ASP A 23 -2.24 12.43 3.75
N ALA A 24 -2.23 13.69 3.29
CA ALA A 24 -3.39 14.57 3.40
C ALA A 24 -4.62 14.05 2.64
N GLU A 25 -4.42 13.42 1.48
CA GLU A 25 -5.48 12.77 0.71
C GLU A 25 -6.05 11.56 1.45
N ALA A 26 -5.19 10.73 2.06
CA ALA A 26 -5.61 9.57 2.84
C ALA A 26 -6.43 9.97 4.09
N GLU A 27 -6.00 11.01 4.81
CA GLU A 27 -6.75 11.55 5.96
C GLU A 27 -8.12 12.09 5.54
N ALA A 28 -8.22 12.75 4.38
CA ALA A 28 -9.49 13.21 3.85
C ALA A 28 -10.46 12.05 3.51
N GLU A 29 -9.95 10.96 2.93
CA GLU A 29 -10.73 9.74 2.66
C GLU A 29 -11.21 9.06 3.95
N ILE A 30 -10.37 9.04 5.00
CA ILE A 30 -10.76 8.56 6.35
C ILE A 30 -11.90 9.42 6.90
N ALA A 31 -11.77 10.75 6.85
CA ALA A 31 -12.80 11.67 7.32
C ALA A 31 -14.11 11.55 6.53
N ALA A 32 -14.03 11.25 5.23
CA ALA A 32 -15.18 10.98 4.38
C ALA A 32 -15.82 9.60 4.63
N GLY A 33 -15.20 8.75 5.47
CA GLY A 33 -15.67 7.40 5.76
C GLY A 33 -15.35 6.38 4.67
N ASN A 34 -14.52 6.73 3.68
CA ASN A 34 -14.13 5.89 2.54
C ASN A 34 -13.02 4.91 2.94
N THR A 35 -13.29 4.10 3.97
CA THR A 35 -12.35 3.13 4.54
C THR A 35 -12.85 1.70 4.35
N VAL A 36 -11.92 0.74 4.32
CA VAL A 36 -12.28 -0.68 4.36
C VAL A 36 -12.31 -1.15 5.81
N PRO A 37 -13.41 -1.76 6.29
CA PRO A 37 -13.46 -2.31 7.63
C PRO A 37 -12.36 -3.36 7.88
N HIS A 38 -11.67 -3.24 9.02
CA HIS A 38 -10.53 -4.11 9.37
C HIS A 38 -10.83 -5.62 9.28
N HIS A 39 -12.05 -6.05 9.62
CA HIS A 39 -12.42 -7.46 9.53
C HIS A 39 -12.43 -8.00 8.09
N LYS A 40 -12.79 -7.17 7.09
CA LYS A 40 -12.74 -7.56 5.68
C LYS A 40 -11.31 -7.72 5.20
N VAL A 41 -10.43 -6.80 5.59
CA VAL A 41 -8.98 -6.87 5.31
C VAL A 41 -8.39 -8.13 5.93
N ARG A 42 -8.73 -8.44 7.19
CA ARG A 42 -8.23 -9.64 7.88
C ARG A 42 -8.61 -10.93 7.17
N VAL A 43 -9.85 -11.06 6.69
CA VAL A 43 -10.30 -12.25 5.95
C VAL A 43 -9.53 -12.38 4.65
N TRP A 44 -9.41 -11.29 3.89
CA TRP A 44 -8.66 -11.28 2.65
C TRP A 44 -7.18 -11.65 2.84
N LEU A 45 -6.51 -11.12 3.87
CA LEU A 45 -5.12 -11.46 4.16
C LEU A 45 -4.93 -12.93 4.54
N LYS A 46 -5.90 -13.55 5.23
CA LYS A 46 -5.85 -14.99 5.51
C LYS A 46 -5.96 -15.83 4.24
N ASP A 47 -6.89 -15.47 3.35
CA ASP A 47 -7.01 -16.12 2.06
C ASP A 47 -5.72 -16.03 1.25
N LEU A 48 -5.11 -14.83 1.21
CA LEU A 48 -3.85 -14.59 0.52
C LEU A 48 -2.71 -15.45 1.10
N ALA A 49 -2.62 -15.53 2.43
CA ALA A 49 -1.61 -16.35 3.11
C ALA A 49 -1.79 -17.84 2.83
N GLU A 50 -3.01 -18.29 2.60
CA GLU A 50 -3.35 -19.67 2.21
C GLU A 50 -3.20 -19.91 0.69
N GLY A 51 -2.68 -18.93 -0.06
CA GLY A 51 -2.44 -19.02 -1.51
C GLY A 51 -3.70 -18.84 -2.37
N ARG A 52 -4.84 -18.46 -1.77
CA ARG A 52 -6.06 -18.16 -2.52
C ARG A 52 -5.94 -16.79 -3.20
N LYS A 53 -6.30 -16.71 -4.48
CA LYS A 53 -6.35 -15.46 -5.24
C LYS A 53 -7.69 -14.75 -5.06
N SER A 54 -8.05 -14.41 -3.82
CA SER A 54 -9.21 -13.57 -3.57
C SER A 54 -8.91 -12.11 -3.92
N SER A 55 -9.88 -11.43 -4.53
CA SER A 55 -9.74 -10.00 -4.82
C SER A 55 -9.68 -9.18 -3.53
N PRO A 56 -8.92 -8.08 -3.49
CA PRO A 56 -8.91 -7.18 -2.35
C PRO A 56 -10.32 -6.69 -2.01
N PRO A 57 -10.63 -6.49 -0.72
CA PRO A 57 -11.90 -5.94 -0.30
C PRO A 57 -12.07 -4.52 -0.83
N LYS A 58 -13.25 -4.20 -1.34
CA LYS A 58 -13.60 -2.86 -1.81
C LYS A 58 -14.01 -1.97 -0.61
N ARG A 59 -13.68 -0.68 -0.71
CA ARG A 59 -14.23 0.38 0.12
C ARG A 59 -15.72 0.51 -0.13
#